data_AF-A0A7X4XWE6-F1
#
_entry.id   AF-A0A7X4XWE6-F1
#
_cell.length_a   1.000
_cell.length_b   1.000
_cell.length_c   1.000
_cell.angle_alpha   90.00
_cell.angle_beta   90.00
_cell.angle_gamma   90.00
#
_symmetry.space_group_name_H-M   'P 1'
#
loop_
_entity.id
_entity.type
_entity.pdbx_description
1 polymer ?
#
loop_
_entity_poly.entity_id
_entity_poly.type
_entity_poly.pdbx_seq_one_letter_code
_entity_poly.pdbx_strand_id
1 'polypeptide(L)'
;MKSFVVADPTKCIGCQTCMAACSDVHKKQGLQSHPRLTVVKHNDATAPIMCRHCEDAPCATVCPVNAIKKEEDRILLQETLCIGCTLCAVACPFGAIALDGSRPVAMANSYETFIPSTPRSSNPCTSNPKSFGHDLLAWEPGVKSIAVKCDLCGFRDKGPACIEVCPTGAIVLVDEASALQARDAKREATSSVSAIVKMEPYS
;
A
#
# COMPACT_ATOMS: atom_id res chain seq x y z
N MET A 1 -11.51 0.47 16.70
CA MET A 1 -10.08 0.77 16.78
C MET A 1 -9.47 0.84 15.40
N LYS A 2 -8.77 1.94 15.08
CA LYS A 2 -7.99 2.04 13.83
C LYS A 2 -6.75 1.18 13.93
N SER A 3 -6.54 0.38 12.89
CA SER A 3 -5.33 -0.41 12.72
C SER A 3 -4.73 -0.17 11.36
N PHE A 4 -3.41 -0.21 11.29
CA PHE A 4 -2.68 -0.07 10.03
C PHE A 4 -1.36 -0.84 10.11
N VAL A 5 -0.82 -1.15 8.94
CA VAL A 5 0.42 -1.90 8.84
C VAL A 5 1.58 -0.93 8.59
N VAL A 6 2.67 -1.10 9.33
CA VAL A 6 3.91 -0.31 9.22
C VAL A 6 5.07 -1.24 8.96
N ALA A 7 6.03 -0.78 8.18
CA ALA A 7 7.30 -1.46 7.99
C ALA A 7 8.46 -0.69 8.64
N ASP A 8 9.35 -1.43 9.29
CA ASP A 8 10.64 -0.97 9.80
C ASP A 8 11.70 -1.09 8.69
N PRO A 9 12.25 0.03 8.19
CA PRO A 9 13.26 -0.01 7.13
C PRO A 9 14.58 -0.66 7.54
N THR A 10 14.90 -0.70 8.84
CA THR A 10 16.15 -1.28 9.33
C THR A 10 16.16 -2.81 9.27
N LYS A 11 14.97 -3.42 9.28
CA LYS A 11 14.78 -4.89 9.25
C LYS A 11 14.41 -5.39 7.85
N CYS A 12 14.01 -4.52 6.94
CA CYS A 12 13.50 -4.94 5.65
C CYS A 12 14.64 -5.20 4.65
N ILE A 13 14.81 -6.45 4.26
CA ILE A 13 15.81 -6.87 3.26
C ILE A 13 15.33 -6.74 1.81
N GLY A 14 14.11 -6.26 1.59
CA GLY A 14 13.55 -6.07 0.24
C GLY A 14 13.37 -7.35 -0.57
N CYS A 15 13.05 -8.47 0.09
CA CYS A 15 12.84 -9.78 -0.53
C CYS A 15 11.54 -9.91 -1.34
N GLN A 16 10.61 -8.95 -1.21
CA GLN A 16 9.33 -8.88 -1.94
C GLN A 16 8.34 -10.04 -1.67
N THR A 17 8.63 -10.94 -0.71
CA THR A 17 7.70 -12.00 -0.30
C THR A 17 6.34 -11.45 0.14
N CYS A 18 6.31 -10.30 0.81
CA CYS A 18 5.09 -9.61 1.20
C CYS A 18 4.22 -9.19 0.01
N MET A 19 4.83 -8.81 -1.13
CA MET A 19 4.11 -8.46 -2.35
C MET A 19 3.49 -9.70 -2.99
N ALA A 20 4.28 -10.77 -3.13
CA ALA A 20 3.82 -12.04 -3.70
C ALA A 20 2.64 -12.63 -2.89
N ALA A 21 2.78 -12.70 -1.57
CA ALA A 21 1.71 -13.18 -0.70
C ALA A 21 0.45 -12.31 -0.78
N CYS A 22 0.62 -10.98 -0.85
CA CYS A 22 -0.50 -10.06 -1.01
C CYS A 22 -1.24 -10.32 -2.33
N SER A 23 -0.53 -10.40 -3.45
CA SER A 23 -1.11 -10.76 -4.75
C SER A 23 -1.91 -12.07 -4.69
N ASP A 24 -1.30 -13.12 -4.17
CA ASP A 24 -1.87 -14.47 -4.20
C ASP A 24 -3.14 -14.60 -3.37
N VAL A 25 -3.18 -14.01 -2.17
CA VAL A 25 -4.38 -14.11 -1.32
C VAL A 25 -5.57 -13.34 -1.91
N HIS A 26 -5.33 -12.20 -2.55
CA HIS A 26 -6.40 -11.39 -3.14
C HIS A 26 -6.89 -11.97 -4.47
N LYS A 27 -5.96 -12.49 -5.29
CA LYS A 27 -6.32 -13.21 -6.51
C LYS A 27 -7.24 -14.40 -6.21
N LYS A 28 -7.01 -15.14 -5.12
CA LYS A 28 -7.89 -16.24 -4.67
C LYS A 28 -9.28 -15.78 -4.24
N GLN A 29 -9.45 -14.52 -3.85
CA GLN A 29 -10.75 -13.90 -3.56
C GLN A 29 -11.44 -13.32 -4.80
N GLY A 30 -10.85 -13.48 -5.99
CA GLY A 30 -11.37 -12.88 -7.22
C GLY A 30 -11.12 -11.37 -7.35
N LEU A 31 -10.28 -10.82 -6.48
CA LEU A 31 -9.84 -9.41 -6.54
C LEU A 31 -8.62 -9.28 -7.44
N GLN A 32 -8.24 -8.03 -7.75
CA GLN A 32 -7.03 -7.77 -8.54
C GLN A 32 -5.79 -8.43 -7.94
N SER A 33 -4.96 -9.02 -8.81
CA SER A 33 -3.70 -9.66 -8.43
C SER A 33 -2.57 -8.66 -8.14
N HIS A 34 -2.75 -7.38 -8.44
CA HIS A 34 -1.75 -6.40 -8.07
C HIS A 34 -1.53 -6.40 -6.54
N PRO A 35 -0.27 -6.42 -6.07
CA PRO A 35 0.00 -6.33 -4.65
C PRO A 35 -0.46 -4.99 -4.11
N ARG A 36 -1.10 -5.00 -2.93
CA ARG A 36 -1.61 -3.79 -2.27
C ARG A 36 -0.56 -3.03 -1.46
N LEU A 37 0.71 -3.31 -1.73
CA LEU A 37 1.91 -2.71 -1.15
C LEU A 37 3.07 -2.81 -2.13
N THR A 38 3.97 -1.84 -2.13
CA THR A 38 5.10 -1.78 -3.06
C THR A 38 6.40 -1.62 -2.29
N VAL A 39 7.32 -2.58 -2.43
CA VAL A 39 8.67 -2.47 -1.86
C VAL A 39 9.45 -1.42 -2.63
N VAL A 40 9.80 -0.33 -1.95
CA VAL A 40 10.69 0.70 -2.46
C VAL A 40 12.09 0.48 -1.90
N LYS A 41 13.09 0.60 -2.77
CA LYS A 41 14.50 0.50 -2.42
C LYS A 41 15.16 1.84 -2.70
N HIS A 42 15.67 2.48 -1.65
CA HIS A 42 16.57 3.62 -1.74
C HIS A 42 17.95 3.20 -1.19
N ASN A 43 18.99 4.00 -1.46
CA ASN A 43 20.34 3.71 -1.00
C ASN A 43 20.43 3.55 0.53
N ASP A 44 19.61 4.31 1.27
CA ASP A 44 19.68 4.39 2.73
C ASP A 44 18.63 3.54 3.45
N ALA A 45 17.59 3.10 2.73
CA ALA A 45 16.46 2.43 3.34
C ALA A 45 15.68 1.61 2.31
N THR A 46 15.26 0.42 2.70
CA THR A 46 14.32 -0.40 1.95
C THR A 46 13.08 -0.61 2.81
N ALA A 47 11.89 -0.35 2.28
CA ALA A 47 10.65 -0.65 2.98
C ALA A 47 9.47 -0.71 2.00
N PRO A 48 8.45 -1.53 2.28
CA PRO A 48 7.19 -1.47 1.56
C PRO A 48 6.36 -0.25 1.94
N ILE A 49 5.89 0.46 0.92
CA ILE A 49 4.87 1.50 1.02
C ILE A 49 3.50 0.82 0.94
N MET A 50 2.62 1.13 1.91
CA MET A 50 1.28 0.56 2.00
C MET A 50 0.29 1.53 2.64
N CYS A 51 -1.01 1.26 2.45
CA CYS A 51 -2.06 2.14 2.93
C CYS A 51 -2.08 2.21 4.46
N ARG A 52 -2.22 3.42 5.00
CA ARG A 52 -2.27 3.67 6.45
C ARG A 52 -3.68 3.76 7.03
N HIS A 53 -4.72 3.54 6.22
CA HIS A 53 -6.13 3.62 6.65
C HIS A 53 -6.43 4.92 7.43
N CYS A 54 -5.98 6.05 6.86
CA CYS A 54 -6.06 7.37 7.50
C CYS A 54 -7.46 7.69 8.00
N GLU A 55 -7.54 8.43 9.10
CA GLU A 55 -8.80 8.88 9.68
C GLU A 55 -9.61 9.79 8.75
N ASP A 56 -8.96 10.83 8.24
CA ASP A 56 -9.57 11.80 7.34
C ASP A 56 -9.69 11.27 5.91
N ALA A 57 -8.93 10.22 5.58
CA ALA A 57 -8.95 9.50 4.31
C ALA A 57 -9.19 10.40 3.08
N PRO A 58 -8.26 11.32 2.72
CA PRO A 58 -8.46 12.24 1.60
C PRO A 58 -8.76 11.51 0.28
N CYS A 59 -8.25 10.28 0.12
CA CYS A 59 -8.56 9.40 -0.99
C CYS A 59 -10.05 9.03 -1.12
N ALA A 60 -10.79 8.94 -0.02
CA ALA A 60 -12.24 8.73 -0.01
C ALA A 60 -12.98 10.01 -0.41
N THR A 61 -12.57 11.15 0.14
CA THR A 61 -13.17 12.47 -0.12
C THR A 61 -13.11 12.88 -1.59
N VAL A 62 -12.01 12.55 -2.28
CA VAL A 62 -11.83 12.89 -3.71
C VAL A 62 -12.47 11.88 -4.67
N CYS A 63 -13.09 10.80 -4.18
CA CYS A 63 -13.63 9.76 -5.04
C CYS A 63 -15.02 10.16 -5.59
N PRO A 64 -15.18 10.47 -6.89
CA PRO A 64 -16.43 11.01 -7.43
C PRO A 64 -17.56 9.98 -7.47
N VAL A 65 -17.22 8.70 -7.44
CA VAL A 65 -18.16 7.56 -7.52
C VAL A 65 -18.31 6.82 -6.19
N ASN A 66 -17.73 7.36 -5.11
CA ASN A 66 -17.75 6.74 -3.78
C ASN A 66 -17.27 5.28 -3.78
N ALA A 67 -16.31 4.93 -4.63
CA ALA A 67 -15.70 3.60 -4.65
C ALA A 67 -14.82 3.35 -3.41
N ILE A 68 -14.28 4.41 -2.80
CA ILE A 68 -13.55 4.31 -1.54
C ILE A 68 -14.45 4.81 -0.41
N LYS A 69 -14.69 3.96 0.59
CA LYS A 69 -15.55 4.28 1.74
C LYS A 69 -14.87 3.93 3.05
N LYS A 70 -15.27 4.64 4.10
CA LYS A 70 -14.95 4.28 5.47
C LYS A 70 -16.04 3.33 5.97
N GLU A 71 -15.63 2.10 6.27
CA GLU A 71 -16.48 1.08 6.90
C GLU A 71 -15.82 0.73 8.22
N GLU A 72 -16.56 0.94 9.32
CA GLU A 72 -16.03 0.85 10.68
C GLU A 72 -14.77 1.72 10.85
N ASP A 73 -13.62 1.09 11.09
CA ASP A 73 -12.31 1.71 11.22
C ASP A 73 -11.36 1.38 10.06
N ARG A 74 -11.92 1.03 8.90
CA ARG A 74 -11.15 0.70 7.68
C ARG A 74 -11.59 1.58 6.52
N ILE A 75 -10.61 2.06 5.78
CA ILE A 75 -10.82 2.65 4.45
C ILE A 75 -10.76 1.52 3.44
N LEU A 76 -11.87 1.20 2.79
CA LEU A 76 -12.02 0.09 1.84
C LEU A 76 -12.30 0.61 0.43
N LEU A 77 -11.87 -0.15 -0.57
CA LEU A 77 -12.10 0.13 -1.98
C LEU A 77 -13.02 -0.94 -2.56
N GLN A 78 -14.08 -0.51 -3.25
CA GLN A 78 -14.95 -1.34 -4.06
C GLN A 78 -14.50 -1.28 -5.53
N GLU A 79 -13.79 -2.32 -5.98
CA GLU A 79 -13.19 -2.41 -7.33
C GLU A 79 -14.24 -2.25 -8.45
N THR A 80 -15.46 -2.72 -8.23
CA THR A 80 -16.57 -2.66 -9.20
C THR A 80 -17.05 -1.24 -9.50
N LEU A 81 -17.10 -0.39 -8.47
CA LEU A 81 -17.51 1.01 -8.59
C LEU A 81 -16.38 1.92 -9.10
N CYS A 82 -15.13 1.51 -8.93
CA CYS A 82 -13.99 2.32 -9.34
C CYS A 82 -14.01 2.59 -10.84
N ILE A 83 -13.88 3.86 -11.23
CA ILE A 83 -13.83 4.28 -12.65
C ILE A 83 -12.41 4.60 -13.14
N GLY A 84 -11.38 4.33 -12.32
CA GLY A 84 -9.98 4.54 -12.73
C GLY A 84 -9.55 6.01 -12.85
N CYS A 85 -10.28 6.96 -12.27
CA CYS A 85 -10.00 8.40 -12.40
C CYS A 85 -8.71 8.92 -11.73
N THR A 86 -7.96 8.04 -11.05
CA THR A 86 -6.66 8.29 -10.38
C THR A 86 -6.59 9.38 -9.30
N LEU A 87 -7.65 10.15 -9.05
CA LEU A 87 -7.70 11.21 -8.04
C LEU A 87 -7.29 10.73 -6.63
N CYS A 88 -7.73 9.53 -6.24
CA CYS A 88 -7.38 8.95 -4.94
C CYS A 88 -5.89 8.71 -4.76
N ALA A 89 -5.17 8.36 -5.85
CA ALA A 89 -3.73 8.12 -5.80
C ALA A 89 -2.95 9.43 -5.66
N VAL A 90 -3.37 10.47 -6.39
CA VAL A 90 -2.80 11.82 -6.26
C VAL A 90 -3.08 12.42 -4.87
N ALA A 91 -4.26 12.18 -4.31
CA ALA A 91 -4.63 12.67 -2.98
C ALA A 91 -3.97 11.90 -1.83
N CYS A 92 -3.34 10.75 -2.09
CA CYS A 92 -2.73 9.95 -1.04
C CYS A 92 -1.38 10.55 -0.62
N PRO A 93 -1.24 11.08 0.62
CA PRO A 93 0.01 11.73 1.05
C PRO A 93 1.18 10.75 1.18
N PHE A 94 0.90 9.44 1.23
CA PHE A 94 1.90 8.38 1.36
C PHE A 94 2.25 7.71 0.04
N GLY A 95 1.55 8.03 -1.06
CA GLY A 95 1.72 7.31 -2.32
C GLY A 95 1.37 5.82 -2.21
N ALA A 96 0.37 5.47 -1.40
CA ALA A 96 0.07 4.09 -1.07
C ALA A 96 -1.03 3.44 -1.93
N ILE A 97 -1.44 4.11 -3.01
CA ILE A 97 -2.51 3.67 -3.90
C ILE A 97 -1.90 3.55 -5.30
N ALA A 98 -1.88 2.33 -5.82
CA ALA A 98 -1.47 2.04 -7.19
C ALA A 98 -2.70 1.96 -8.10
N LEU A 99 -2.47 1.97 -9.41
CA LEU A 99 -3.49 1.74 -10.42
C LEU A 99 -3.09 0.49 -11.17
N ASP A 100 -4.01 -0.47 -11.26
CA ASP A 100 -3.83 -1.66 -12.08
C ASP A 100 -5.17 -2.09 -12.63
N GLY A 101 -5.17 -2.96 -13.63
CA GLY A 101 -6.36 -3.40 -14.29
C GLY A 101 -6.31 -4.88 -14.64
N SER A 102 -7.47 -5.53 -14.62
CA SER A 102 -7.59 -6.88 -15.17
C SER A 102 -8.25 -6.82 -16.54
N ARG A 103 -7.70 -7.60 -17.48
CA ARG A 103 -8.36 -7.85 -18.76
C ARG A 103 -9.58 -8.74 -18.52
N PRO A 104 -10.75 -8.44 -19.11
CA PRO A 104 -11.84 -9.40 -19.18
C PRO A 104 -11.34 -10.70 -19.82
N VAL A 105 -11.65 -11.85 -19.21
CA VAL A 105 -11.14 -13.18 -19.62
C VAL A 105 -11.46 -13.50 -21.09
N ALA A 106 -12.56 -12.96 -21.62
CA ALA A 106 -13.03 -13.20 -22.99
C ALA A 106 -12.52 -12.17 -24.03
N MET A 107 -11.63 -11.25 -23.66
CA MET A 107 -11.17 -10.21 -24.57
C MET A 107 -9.87 -10.62 -25.27
N ALA A 108 -9.88 -10.67 -26.60
CA ALA A 108 -8.73 -11.06 -27.41
C ALA A 108 -7.49 -10.21 -27.06
N ASN A 109 -6.35 -10.87 -26.87
CA ASN A 109 -5.03 -10.31 -26.58
C ASN A 109 -4.29 -9.82 -27.83
N SER A 110 -4.86 -10.06 -29.00
CA SER A 110 -4.43 -9.53 -30.28
C SER A 110 -5.67 -9.18 -31.09
N TYR A 111 -5.61 -8.11 -31.86
CA TYR A 111 -6.66 -7.69 -32.76
C TYR A 111 -6.06 -7.68 -34.16
N GLU A 112 -6.86 -7.99 -35.18
CA GLU A 112 -6.37 -8.18 -36.56
C GLU A 112 -5.74 -6.91 -37.15
N THR A 113 -6.08 -5.74 -36.61
CA THR A 113 -5.40 -4.49 -36.90
C THR A 113 -4.23 -4.33 -35.93
N PHE A 114 -3.05 -3.96 -36.42
CA PHE A 114 -1.81 -3.95 -35.63
C PHE A 114 -1.76 -2.83 -34.56
N ILE A 115 -1.73 -3.14 -33.24
CA ILE A 115 -1.23 -2.17 -32.20
C ILE A 115 0.26 -2.44 -32.29
N PRO A 116 1.09 -1.42 -32.53
CA PRO A 116 2.52 -1.61 -32.57
C PRO A 116 2.98 -2.36 -31.32
N SER A 117 3.63 -3.51 -31.55
CA SER A 117 4.33 -4.32 -30.55
C SER A 117 5.56 -3.61 -30.00
N THR A 118 6.00 -2.52 -30.64
CA THR A 118 6.98 -1.60 -30.09
C THR A 118 6.30 -0.59 -29.16
N PRO A 119 6.83 -0.42 -27.94
CA PRO A 119 6.29 0.53 -27.00
C PRO A 119 6.39 1.95 -27.57
N ARG A 120 5.24 2.57 -27.85
CA ARG A 120 5.22 4.01 -28.13
C ARG A 120 5.74 4.69 -26.87
N SER A 121 6.78 5.53 -26.99
CA SER A 121 7.42 6.23 -25.86
C SER A 121 6.47 7.13 -25.06
N SER A 122 5.26 7.34 -25.56
CA SER A 122 4.15 8.05 -24.93
C SER A 122 3.17 7.14 -24.19
N ASN A 123 3.37 5.82 -24.16
CA ASN A 123 2.61 4.89 -23.34
C ASN A 123 3.37 4.51 -22.06
N PRO A 124 3.08 5.15 -20.91
CA PRO A 124 3.71 4.85 -19.62
C PRO A 124 3.51 3.41 -19.12
N CYS A 125 2.60 2.61 -19.70
CA CYS A 125 2.53 1.15 -19.45
C CYS A 125 3.76 0.36 -19.94
N THR A 126 4.62 0.98 -20.74
CA THR A 126 5.73 0.27 -21.40
C THR A 126 7.11 0.86 -21.09
N SER A 127 7.16 1.89 -20.25
CA SER A 127 8.42 2.43 -19.75
C SER A 127 8.94 1.63 -18.56
N ASN A 128 10.04 0.91 -18.77
CA ASN A 128 10.96 0.52 -17.69
C ASN A 128 11.78 1.79 -17.34
N PRO A 129 11.93 2.21 -16.07
CA PRO A 129 11.93 1.38 -14.88
C PRO A 129 10.66 1.46 -14.04
N LYS A 130 10.52 0.46 -13.16
CA LYS A 130 9.51 0.24 -12.12
C LYS A 130 9.56 1.31 -11.00
N SER A 131 9.53 2.58 -11.36
CA SER A 131 9.44 3.70 -10.40
C SER A 131 7.98 3.98 -10.06
N PHE A 132 7.72 4.17 -8.76
CA PHE A 132 6.46 4.71 -8.26
C PHE A 132 6.05 5.97 -9.06
N GLY A 133 4.84 5.96 -9.64
CA GLY A 133 4.29 7.09 -10.40
C GLY A 133 4.07 6.86 -11.90
N HIS A 134 4.80 5.93 -12.54
CA HIS A 134 4.55 5.60 -13.96
C HIS A 134 3.17 4.95 -14.17
N ASP A 135 2.67 4.23 -13.18
CA ASP A 135 1.36 3.55 -13.21
C ASP A 135 0.17 4.53 -13.24
N LEU A 136 0.34 5.80 -12.83
CA LEU A 136 -0.75 6.79 -12.79
C LEU A 136 -1.21 7.24 -14.16
N LEU A 137 -0.32 7.19 -15.16
CA LEU A 137 -0.60 7.61 -16.53
C LEU A 137 -0.68 6.40 -17.47
N ALA A 138 -0.27 5.22 -16.98
CA ALA A 138 -0.25 3.95 -17.68
C ALA A 138 -1.66 3.54 -18.11
N TRP A 139 -1.89 3.36 -19.42
CA TRP A 139 -3.12 2.79 -19.94
C TRP A 139 -2.86 1.64 -20.93
N GLU A 140 -3.66 0.58 -20.79
CA GLU A 140 -3.65 -0.54 -21.73
C GLU A 140 -5.03 -0.64 -22.41
N PRO A 141 -5.09 -0.61 -23.76
CA PRO A 141 -6.35 -0.80 -24.46
C PRO A 141 -7.05 -2.11 -24.06
N GLY A 142 -8.32 -2.00 -23.66
CA GLY A 142 -9.13 -3.13 -23.20
C GLY A 142 -8.95 -3.50 -21.73
N VAL A 143 -8.12 -2.77 -20.99
CA VAL A 143 -7.95 -2.94 -19.55
C VAL A 143 -8.60 -1.76 -18.83
N LYS A 144 -9.54 -2.06 -17.92
CA LYS A 144 -10.09 -1.04 -17.04
C LYS A 144 -9.09 -0.80 -15.90
N SER A 145 -8.51 0.39 -15.85
CA SER A 145 -7.69 0.82 -14.72
C SER A 145 -8.55 0.99 -13.46
N ILE A 146 -8.15 0.36 -12.37
CA ILE A 146 -8.82 0.32 -11.08
C ILE A 146 -7.76 0.61 -10.00
N ALA A 147 -8.16 1.32 -8.95
CA ALA A 147 -7.25 1.58 -7.84
C ALA A 147 -6.91 0.28 -7.09
N VAL A 148 -5.71 0.21 -6.53
CA VAL A 148 -5.28 -0.90 -5.67
C VAL A 148 -4.73 -0.29 -4.39
N LYS A 149 -5.29 -0.70 -3.24
CA LYS A 149 -4.81 -0.28 -1.92
C LYS A 149 -5.01 -1.38 -0.89
N CYS A 150 -4.22 -1.34 0.18
CA CYS A 150 -4.34 -2.31 1.28
C CYS A 150 -5.73 -2.22 1.91
N ASP A 151 -6.35 -3.37 2.16
CA ASP A 151 -7.64 -3.56 2.84
C ASP A 151 -7.46 -4.32 4.17
N LEU A 152 -6.21 -4.38 4.67
CA LEU A 152 -5.77 -5.15 5.83
C LEU A 152 -6.08 -6.66 5.74
N CYS A 153 -6.30 -7.19 4.52
CA CYS A 153 -6.76 -8.55 4.31
C CYS A 153 -8.01 -8.86 5.15
N GLY A 154 -8.98 -7.93 5.19
CA GLY A 154 -10.16 -8.03 6.06
C GLY A 154 -11.01 -9.29 5.92
N PHE A 155 -10.81 -10.07 4.85
CA PHE A 155 -11.44 -11.37 4.59
C PHE A 155 -10.70 -12.57 5.23
N ARG A 156 -9.54 -12.38 5.88
CA ARG A 156 -8.76 -13.45 6.50
C ARG A 156 -8.80 -13.35 8.02
N ASP A 157 -9.09 -14.47 8.69
CA ASP A 157 -9.04 -14.55 10.16
C ASP A 157 -7.62 -14.43 10.73
N LYS A 158 -6.62 -14.88 9.97
CA LYS A 158 -5.19 -14.79 10.35
C LYS A 158 -4.61 -13.37 10.19
N GLY A 159 -5.39 -12.42 9.69
CA GLY A 159 -4.95 -11.05 9.43
C GLY A 159 -4.10 -10.87 8.16
N PRO A 160 -3.33 -9.76 8.08
CA PRO A 160 -2.59 -9.37 6.89
C PRO A 160 -1.55 -10.41 6.44
N ALA A 161 -1.67 -10.88 5.20
CA ALA A 161 -0.75 -11.87 4.63
C ALA A 161 0.71 -11.38 4.59
N CYS A 162 0.92 -10.07 4.42
CA CYS A 162 2.25 -9.48 4.39
C CYS A 162 3.01 -9.60 5.71
N ILE A 163 2.31 -9.62 6.85
CA ILE A 163 2.91 -9.80 8.18
C ILE A 163 3.27 -11.27 8.37
N GLU A 164 2.35 -12.18 8.04
CA GLU A 164 2.52 -13.64 8.18
C GLU A 164 3.75 -14.17 7.43
N VAL A 165 4.05 -13.63 6.24
CA VAL A 165 5.15 -14.12 5.40
C VAL A 165 6.47 -13.38 5.57
N CYS A 166 6.54 -12.34 6.40
CA CYS A 166 7.75 -11.52 6.50
C CYS A 166 8.86 -12.27 7.26
N PRO A 167 9.97 -12.67 6.60
CA PRO A 167 10.99 -13.51 7.24
C PRO A 167 11.79 -12.77 8.32
N THR A 168 11.88 -11.44 8.23
CA THR A 168 12.64 -10.61 9.17
C THR A 168 11.77 -9.93 10.23
N GLY A 169 10.45 -10.12 10.19
CA GLY A 169 9.51 -9.41 11.07
C GLY A 169 9.56 -7.89 10.89
N ALA A 170 9.92 -7.41 9.70
CA ALA A 170 9.99 -5.98 9.40
C ALA A 170 8.60 -5.31 9.33
N ILE A 171 7.54 -6.08 9.08
CA ILE A 171 6.19 -5.56 8.89
C ILE A 171 5.36 -5.91 10.14
N VAL A 172 4.75 -4.90 10.76
CA VAL A 172 3.96 -5.05 11.99
C VAL A 172 2.59 -4.39 11.85
N LEU A 173 1.59 -4.97 12.52
CA LEU A 173 0.29 -4.35 12.69
C LEU A 173 0.37 -3.38 13.88
N VAL A 174 0.01 -2.14 13.65
CA VAL A 174 -0.14 -1.13 14.69
C VAL A 174 -1.63 -0.92 14.91
N ASP A 175 -2.05 -1.10 16.15
CA ASP A 175 -3.37 -0.77 16.65
C ASP A 175 -3.27 0.28 17.76
N GLU A 176 -4.41 0.73 18.26
CA GLU A 176 -4.45 1.77 19.28
C GLU A 176 -3.83 1.32 20.61
N ALA A 177 -3.97 0.04 20.97
CA ALA A 177 -3.42 -0.54 22.19
C ALA A 177 -1.88 -0.61 22.15
N SER A 178 -1.31 -1.12 21.06
CA SER A 178 0.14 -1.15 20.83
C SER A 178 0.74 0.25 20.71
N ALA A 179 0.01 1.20 20.13
CA ALA A 179 0.44 2.60 20.10
C ALA A 179 0.47 3.23 21.50
N LEU A 180 -0.53 2.95 22.36
CA LEU A 180 -0.53 3.40 23.75
C LEU A 180 0.62 2.78 24.55
N GLN A 181 0.81 1.46 24.46
CA GLN A 181 1.93 0.77 25.11
C GLN A 181 3.29 1.33 24.68
N ALA A 182 3.47 1.64 23.39
CA ALA A 182 4.71 2.25 22.91
C ALA A 182 4.91 3.68 23.45
N ARG A 183 3.83 4.46 23.63
CA ARG A 183 3.90 5.80 24.23
C ARG A 183 4.24 5.72 25.71
N ASP A 184 3.63 4.80 26.43
CA ASP A 184 3.86 4.60 27.86
C ASP A 184 5.27 4.07 28.12
N ALA A 185 5.74 3.08 27.36
CA ALA A 185 7.13 2.62 27.42
C ALA A 185 8.14 3.74 27.12
N LYS A 186 7.84 4.64 26.16
CA LYS A 186 8.69 5.81 25.90
C LYS A 186 8.66 6.82 27.04
N ARG A 187 7.50 7.05 27.67
CA ARG A 187 7.37 7.92 28.85
C ARG A 187 8.18 7.38 30.02
N GLU A 188 8.08 6.08 30.28
CA GLU A 188 8.85 5.38 31.32
C GLU A 188 10.35 5.44 31.05
N ALA A 189 10.78 5.19 29.81
CA ALA A 189 12.20 5.29 29.41
C ALA A 189 12.75 6.72 29.52
N THR A 190 11.96 7.75 29.21
CA THR A 190 12.39 9.16 29.35
C THR A 190 12.43 9.58 30.82
N SER A 191 11.50 9.09 31.62
CA SER A 191 11.45 9.31 33.07
C SER A 191 12.66 8.69 33.78
N SER A 192 13.03 7.45 33.42
CA SER A 192 14.20 6.78 33.99
C SER A 192 15.53 7.41 33.58
N VAL A 193 15.62 7.95 32.36
CA VAL A 193 16.81 8.72 31.91
C VAL A 193 16.90 10.07 32.63
N SER A 194 15.78 10.76 32.86
CA SER A 194 15.77 12.05 33.61
C SER A 194 16.19 11.88 35.07
N ALA A 195 15.95 10.72 35.68
CA ALA A 195 16.42 10.40 37.03
C ALA A 195 17.95 10.19 37.13
N ILE A 196 18.65 9.98 36.00
CA ILE A 196 20.10 9.71 35.95
C ILE A 196 20.91 10.99 35.71
N VAL A 197 20.29 12.08 35.24
CA VAL A 197 20.99 13.37 35.04
C VAL A 197 21.32 13.99 36.39
N LYS A 198 22.53 13.74 36.90
CA LYS A 198 23.11 14.52 38.01
C LYS A 198 23.27 15.97 37.52
N MET A 199 22.52 16.89 38.10
CA MET A 199 22.78 18.32 37.97
C MET A 199 24.15 18.60 38.61
N GLU A 200 25.19 18.78 37.80
CA GLU A 200 26.43 19.34 38.31
C GLU A 200 26.20 20.83 38.63
N PRO A 201 26.58 21.30 39.83
CA PRO A 201 26.41 22.70 40.19
C PRO A 201 27.31 23.56 39.31
N TYR A 202 26.71 24.57 38.70
CA TYR A 202 27.42 25.63 37.97
C TYR A 202 28.30 26.38 38.98
N SER A 203 29.62 26.27 38.82
CA SER A 203 30.61 26.97 39.65
C SER A 203 30.79 28.43 39.22
#